data_AF-A0A7J9PHY7-F1
#
_entry.id   AF-A0A7J9PHY7-F1
#
_cell.length_a   1.000
_cell.length_b   1.000
_cell.length_c   1.000
_cell.angle_alpha   90.00
_cell.angle_beta   90.00
_cell.angle_gamma   90.00
#
_symmetry.space_group_name_H-M   'P 1'
#
loop_
_entity.id
_entity.type
_entity.pdbx_description
1 polymer ?
#
loop_
_entity_poly.entity_id
_entity_poly.type
_entity_poly.pdbx_seq_one_letter_code
_entity_poly.pdbx_strand_id
1 'polypeptide(L)'
;MINQITKELREHMPFTALGAVFGIILLIIFNGLSFSESYSIFYTLHPIHVFLSAFTTTSMYKLHKRSSFGGLKGFLALFLIGYVGSLIIATISDSLIPYIGEIILDLPNRGAHIGFIEEFWLVNSLAVIGIVLAYFKPFTKIPHSGHVFLSTAASLFHIIMALGSVLSILMYFEIFLFLFIAVWIPCCTSDIVFPLIFVSEKD
;
A
#
# COMPACT_ATOMS: atom_id res chain seq x y z
N MET A 1 -15.97 0.08 16.85
CA MET A 1 -14.73 -0.24 16.12
C MET A 1 -14.93 -1.21 14.96
N ILE A 2 -15.27 -2.50 15.17
CA ILE A 2 -15.43 -3.49 14.06
C ILE A 2 -16.46 -3.03 13.01
N ASN A 3 -17.65 -2.59 13.42
CA ASN A 3 -18.67 -2.10 12.48
C ASN A 3 -18.19 -0.91 11.63
N GLN A 4 -17.29 -0.08 12.17
CA GLN A 4 -16.73 1.04 11.45
C GLN A 4 -15.65 0.58 10.46
N ILE A 5 -14.79 -0.36 10.86
CA ILE A 5 -13.83 -1.01 9.96
C ILE A 5 -14.54 -1.65 8.77
N THR A 6 -15.58 -2.45 9.03
CA THR A 6 -16.36 -3.10 7.98
C THR A 6 -17.04 -2.09 7.06
N LYS A 7 -17.54 -0.97 7.62
CA LYS A 7 -18.14 0.11 6.84
C LYS A 7 -17.11 0.76 5.91
N GLU A 8 -15.96 1.17 6.44
CA GLU A 8 -14.90 1.82 5.66
C GLU A 8 -14.39 0.89 4.54
N LEU A 9 -14.13 -0.38 4.86
CA LEU A 9 -13.73 -1.37 3.85
C LEU A 9 -14.79 -1.53 2.75
N ARG A 10 -16.08 -1.60 3.12
CA ARG A 10 -17.16 -1.72 2.13
C ARG A 10 -17.27 -0.49 1.23
N GLU A 11 -17.08 0.71 1.77
CA GLU A 11 -17.14 1.95 1.00
C GLU A 11 -15.97 2.09 0.00
N HIS A 12 -14.79 1.58 0.35
CA HIS A 12 -13.60 1.65 -0.51
C HIS A 12 -13.46 0.47 -1.48
N MET A 13 -14.20 -0.62 -1.24
CA MET A 13 -14.24 -1.82 -2.09
C MET A 13 -14.40 -1.53 -3.60
N PRO A 14 -15.33 -0.67 -4.06
CA PRO A 14 -15.49 -0.41 -5.49
C PRO A 14 -14.28 0.30 -6.11
N PHE A 15 -13.67 1.21 -5.36
CA PHE A 15 -12.49 1.94 -5.80
C PHE A 15 -11.27 1.01 -5.89
N THR A 16 -11.09 0.12 -4.92
CA THR A 16 -10.02 -0.89 -5.00
C THR A 16 -10.25 -1.90 -6.12
N ALA A 17 -11.50 -2.27 -6.41
CA ALA A 17 -11.82 -3.11 -7.57
C ALA A 17 -11.42 -2.44 -8.89
N LEU A 18 -11.64 -1.12 -9.03
CA LEU A 18 -11.13 -0.35 -10.17
C LEU A 18 -9.60 -0.35 -10.23
N GLY A 19 -8.94 -0.27 -9.07
CA GLY A 19 -7.49 -0.46 -8.95
C GLY A 19 -7.04 -1.83 -9.49
N ALA A 20 -7.70 -2.91 -9.07
CA ALA A 20 -7.40 -4.26 -9.55
C ALA A 20 -7.64 -4.42 -11.06
N VAL A 21 -8.73 -3.85 -11.60
CA VAL A 21 -8.96 -3.79 -13.07
C VAL A 21 -7.82 -3.05 -13.77
N PHE A 22 -7.38 -1.92 -13.21
CA PHE A 22 -6.21 -1.19 -13.72
C PHE A 22 -4.95 -2.06 -13.69
N GLY A 23 -4.74 -2.84 -12.62
CA GLY A 23 -3.66 -3.82 -12.54
C GLY A 23 -3.72 -4.88 -13.64
N ILE A 24 -4.92 -5.39 -13.98
CA ILE A 24 -5.07 -6.34 -15.10
C ILE A 24 -4.77 -5.67 -16.45
N ILE A 25 -5.18 -4.42 -16.65
CA ILE A 25 -4.83 -3.67 -17.86
C ILE A 25 -3.31 -3.52 -17.97
N LEU A 26 -2.63 -3.15 -16.88
CA LEU A 26 -1.17 -3.09 -16.83
C LEU A 26 -0.55 -4.46 -17.11
N LEU A 27 -1.09 -5.54 -16.56
CA LEU A 27 -0.59 -6.89 -16.81
C LEU A 27 -0.64 -7.23 -18.30
N ILE A 28 -1.72 -6.89 -19.00
CA ILE A 28 -1.85 -7.14 -20.44
C ILE A 28 -0.79 -6.35 -21.23
N ILE A 29 -0.51 -5.10 -20.84
CA ILE A 29 0.45 -4.23 -21.52
C ILE A 29 1.90 -4.64 -21.25
N PHE A 30 2.22 -5.02 -20.01
CA PHE A 30 3.57 -5.26 -19.53
C PHE A 30 3.91 -6.75 -19.35
N ASN A 31 3.01 -7.66 -19.77
CA ASN A 31 3.34 -9.07 -19.84
C ASN A 31 4.54 -9.28 -20.78
N GLY A 32 5.55 -10.00 -20.31
CA GLY A 32 6.77 -10.28 -21.07
C GLY A 32 7.95 -9.36 -20.76
N LEU A 33 7.81 -8.41 -19.81
CA LEU A 33 8.97 -7.74 -19.25
C LEU A 33 9.94 -8.73 -18.62
N SER A 34 11.24 -8.45 -18.73
CA SER A 34 12.26 -9.20 -18.02
C SER A 34 12.18 -8.99 -16.51
N PHE A 35 12.83 -9.87 -15.76
CA PHE A 35 13.00 -9.71 -14.31
C PHE A 35 13.60 -8.34 -13.96
N SER A 36 14.66 -7.92 -14.65
CA SER A 36 15.36 -6.66 -14.36
C SER A 36 14.50 -5.42 -14.60
N GLU A 37 13.64 -5.43 -15.62
CA GLU A 37 12.72 -4.33 -15.92
C GLU A 37 11.63 -4.26 -14.85
N SER A 38 11.01 -5.39 -14.55
CA SER A 38 9.96 -5.49 -13.53
C SER A 38 10.48 -5.13 -12.14
N TYR A 39 11.69 -5.56 -11.79
CA TYR A 39 12.40 -5.19 -10.58
C TYR A 39 12.61 -3.68 -10.48
N SER A 40 13.10 -3.05 -11.56
CA SER A 40 13.34 -1.60 -11.57
C SER A 40 12.06 -0.80 -11.41
N ILE A 41 10.96 -1.26 -12.02
CA ILE A 41 9.65 -0.61 -11.90
C ILE A 41 9.10 -0.81 -10.48
N PHE A 42 9.14 -2.03 -9.93
CA PHE A 42 8.75 -2.30 -8.55
C PHE A 42 9.48 -1.38 -7.58
N TYR A 43 10.81 -1.29 -7.67
CA TYR A 43 11.63 -0.45 -6.80
C TYR A 43 11.52 1.05 -7.05
N THR A 44 10.89 1.47 -8.15
CA THR A 44 10.49 2.86 -8.37
C THR A 44 9.13 3.15 -7.72
N LEU A 45 8.16 2.25 -7.88
CA LEU A 45 6.80 2.41 -7.38
C LEU A 45 6.70 2.18 -5.86
N HIS A 46 7.50 1.26 -5.32
CA HIS A 46 7.49 0.88 -3.91
C HIS A 46 7.72 2.10 -2.99
N PRO A 47 8.82 2.86 -3.13
CA PRO A 47 9.07 4.00 -2.25
C PRO A 47 8.03 5.14 -2.42
N ILE A 48 7.48 5.32 -3.64
CA ILE A 48 6.49 6.37 -3.91
C ILE A 48 5.15 6.05 -3.24
N HIS A 49 4.67 4.81 -3.32
CA HIS A 49 3.40 4.48 -2.66
C HIS A 49 3.57 4.43 -1.13
N VAL A 50 4.73 4.03 -0.60
CA VAL A 50 5.05 4.15 0.84
C VAL A 50 4.97 5.61 1.29
N PHE A 51 5.53 6.54 0.51
CA PHE A 51 5.38 7.97 0.77
C PHE A 51 3.90 8.39 0.85
N LEU A 52 3.08 7.96 -0.12
CA LEU A 52 1.65 8.27 -0.13
C LEU A 52 0.89 7.63 1.03
N SER A 53 1.23 6.40 1.43
CA SER A 53 0.63 5.75 2.61
C SER A 53 1.00 6.49 3.89
N ALA A 54 2.28 6.85 4.05
CA ALA A 54 2.76 7.59 5.21
C ALA A 54 2.07 8.95 5.31
N PHE A 55 1.95 9.65 4.18
CA PHE A 55 1.24 10.92 4.08
C PHE A 55 -0.25 10.78 4.43
N THR A 56 -0.93 9.78 3.86
CA THR A 56 -2.37 9.56 4.04
C THR A 56 -2.69 9.16 5.47
N THR A 57 -1.98 8.17 6.01
CA THR A 57 -2.11 7.70 7.39
C THR A 57 -1.91 8.83 8.39
N THR A 58 -0.84 9.62 8.20
CA THR A 58 -0.54 10.78 9.04
C THR A 58 -1.61 11.86 8.94
N SER A 59 -2.06 12.16 7.71
CA SER A 59 -3.11 13.15 7.45
C SER A 59 -4.43 12.73 8.09
N MET A 60 -4.79 11.45 7.99
CA MET A 60 -6.01 10.90 8.57
C MET A 60 -6.01 11.08 10.09
N TYR A 61 -4.92 10.70 10.76
CA TYR A 61 -4.77 10.90 12.20
C TYR A 61 -4.87 12.39 12.58
N LYS A 62 -4.13 13.25 11.88
CA LYS A 62 -4.07 14.68 12.18
C LYS A 62 -5.41 15.39 12.00
N LEU A 63 -6.16 15.06 10.93
CA LEU A 63 -7.45 15.69 10.64
C LEU A 63 -8.56 15.29 11.61
N HIS A 64 -8.47 14.10 12.19
CA HIS A 64 -9.49 13.58 13.12
C HIS A 64 -9.15 13.80 14.59
N LYS A 65 -7.91 14.16 14.91
CA LYS A 65 -7.52 14.55 16.27
C LYS A 65 -8.06 15.94 16.59
N ARG A 66 -9.00 16.03 17.54
CA ARG A 66 -9.59 17.31 17.99
C ARG A 66 -8.73 18.06 19.01
N SER A 67 -7.96 17.34 19.82
CA SER A 67 -7.10 17.94 20.84
C SER A 67 -5.83 18.55 20.24
N SER A 68 -5.40 19.70 20.80
CA SER A 68 -4.15 20.36 20.38
C SER A 68 -2.98 19.39 20.51
N PHE A 69 -2.11 19.36 19.49
CA PHE A 69 -0.89 18.57 19.52
C PHE A 69 0.02 19.07 20.65
N GLY A 70 -0.05 18.41 21.81
CA GLY A 70 0.74 18.72 22.99
C GLY A 70 2.24 18.51 22.75
N GLY A 71 2.89 19.52 22.18
CA GLY A 71 4.34 19.60 21.95
C GLY A 71 4.94 18.31 21.37
N LEU A 72 6.10 17.93 21.90
CA LEU A 72 6.88 16.77 21.44
C LEU A 72 6.11 15.44 21.49
N LYS A 73 5.26 15.23 22.52
CA LYS A 73 4.48 13.99 22.67
C LYS A 73 3.46 13.81 21.56
N GLY A 74 2.76 14.89 21.21
CA GLY A 74 1.80 14.88 20.10
C GLY A 74 2.48 14.58 18.76
N PHE A 75 3.61 15.24 18.50
CA PHE A 75 4.39 15.00 17.28
C PHE A 75 4.91 13.56 17.20
N LEU A 76 5.45 13.02 18.30
CA LEU A 76 5.98 11.66 18.34
C LEU A 76 4.88 10.60 18.10
N ALA A 77 3.68 10.80 18.64
CA ALA A 77 2.54 9.93 18.35
C ALA A 77 2.17 9.97 16.85
N LEU A 78 2.09 11.16 16.26
CA LEU A 78 1.81 11.32 14.83
C LEU A 78 2.87 10.66 13.96
N PHE A 79 4.14 10.83 14.32
CA PHE A 79 5.25 10.21 13.59
C PHE A 79 5.18 8.68 13.66
N LEU A 80 4.98 8.11 14.85
CA LEU A 80 4.88 6.65 15.02
C LEU A 80 3.69 6.08 14.27
N ILE A 81 2.52 6.72 14.33
CA ILE A 81 1.32 6.27 13.61
C ILE A 81 1.56 6.29 12.10
N GLY A 82 2.08 7.40 11.56
CA GLY A 82 2.38 7.50 10.13
C GLY A 82 3.42 6.48 9.66
N TYR A 83 4.49 6.30 10.43
CA TYR A 83 5.61 5.45 10.08
C TYR A 83 5.28 3.95 10.18
N VAL A 84 4.70 3.52 11.31
CA VAL A 84 4.32 2.12 11.55
C VAL A 84 3.17 1.72 10.62
N GLY A 85 2.16 2.58 10.48
CA GLY A 85 1.02 2.32 9.60
C GLY A 85 1.47 2.13 8.15
N SER A 86 2.33 2.99 7.63
CA SER A 86 2.80 2.88 6.25
C SER A 86 3.73 1.70 6.00
N LEU A 87 4.82 1.54 6.75
CA LEU A 87 5.88 0.59 6.40
C LEU A 87 5.48 -0.87 6.57
N ILE A 88 4.84 -1.20 7.70
CA ILE A 88 4.41 -2.58 7.97
C ILE A 88 3.39 -2.99 6.92
N ILE A 89 2.47 -2.09 6.61
CA ILE A 89 1.33 -2.44 5.78
C ILE A 89 1.69 -2.41 4.29
N ALA A 90 2.55 -1.50 3.85
CA ALA A 90 3.13 -1.53 2.51
C ALA A 90 3.85 -2.85 2.25
N THR A 91 4.70 -3.29 3.19
CA THR A 91 5.40 -4.59 3.08
C THR A 91 4.41 -5.76 2.96
N ILE A 92 3.30 -5.73 3.70
CA ILE A 92 2.28 -6.76 3.60
C ILE A 92 1.60 -6.72 2.22
N SER A 93 1.20 -5.54 1.75
CA SER A 93 0.42 -5.38 0.53
C SER A 93 1.19 -5.73 -0.73
N ASP A 94 2.44 -5.30 -0.85
CA ASP A 94 3.15 -5.34 -2.14
C ASP A 94 4.31 -6.34 -2.21
N SER A 95 4.63 -6.98 -1.08
CA SER A 95 5.72 -7.95 -0.98
C SER A 95 5.19 -9.30 -0.48
N LEU A 96 4.56 -9.33 0.70
CA LEU A 96 4.14 -10.60 1.32
C LEU A 96 2.91 -11.25 0.67
N ILE A 97 1.83 -10.50 0.45
CA ILE A 97 0.63 -11.05 -0.21
C ILE A 97 0.95 -11.47 -1.66
N PRO A 98 1.67 -10.67 -2.47
CA PRO A 98 2.15 -11.10 -3.78
C PRO A 98 2.96 -12.38 -3.72
N TYR A 99 3.95 -12.48 -2.83
CA TYR A 99 4.73 -13.71 -2.64
C TYR A 99 3.88 -14.93 -2.28
N ILE A 100 2.86 -14.77 -1.44
CA ILE A 100 1.88 -15.84 -1.16
C ILE A 100 1.13 -16.22 -2.45
N GLY A 101 0.74 -15.23 -3.27
CA GLY A 101 0.15 -15.44 -4.58
C GLY A 101 1.07 -16.23 -5.51
N GLU A 102 2.35 -15.90 -5.56
CA GLU A 102 3.36 -16.62 -6.35
C GLU A 102 3.48 -18.10 -5.94
N ILE A 103 3.38 -18.38 -4.64
CA ILE A 103 3.37 -19.74 -4.09
C ILE A 103 2.10 -20.49 -4.53
N ILE A 104 0.93 -19.87 -4.36
CA ILE A 104 -0.36 -20.49 -4.69
C ILE A 104 -0.49 -20.76 -6.20
N LEU A 105 0.03 -19.85 -7.03
CA LEU A 105 0.03 -19.93 -8.49
C LEU A 105 1.15 -20.82 -9.06
N ASP A 106 1.94 -21.44 -8.19
CA ASP A 106 3.10 -22.27 -8.53
C ASP A 106 4.06 -21.57 -9.53
N LEU A 107 4.32 -20.26 -9.35
CA LEU A 107 5.20 -19.50 -10.25
C LEU A 107 6.68 -19.90 -10.13
N PRO A 108 7.46 -19.88 -11.22
CA PRO A 108 8.81 -20.45 -11.24
C PRO A 108 9.85 -19.62 -10.49
N ASN A 109 9.70 -18.29 -10.44
CA ASN A 109 10.73 -17.37 -9.94
C ASN A 109 10.30 -16.62 -8.67
N ARG A 110 9.80 -17.35 -7.67
CA ARG A 110 9.22 -16.73 -6.46
C ARG A 110 10.26 -15.97 -5.63
N GLY A 111 9.90 -14.81 -5.12
CA GLY A 111 10.77 -13.99 -4.28
C GLY A 111 9.99 -12.99 -3.44
N ALA A 112 10.31 -12.86 -2.15
CA ALA A 112 9.55 -11.97 -1.28
C ALA A 112 9.77 -10.47 -1.60
N HIS A 113 10.95 -10.08 -2.10
CA HIS A 113 11.32 -8.70 -2.45
C HIS A 113 10.87 -7.65 -1.42
N ILE A 114 11.56 -7.60 -0.28
CA ILE A 114 11.12 -6.78 0.85
C ILE A 114 11.70 -5.37 0.72
N GLY A 115 10.93 -4.47 0.11
CA GLY A 115 11.42 -3.14 -0.25
C GLY A 115 11.92 -2.29 0.92
N PHE A 116 11.32 -2.42 2.10
CA PHE A 116 11.79 -1.77 3.34
C PHE A 116 13.20 -2.20 3.77
N ILE A 117 13.63 -3.41 3.43
CA ILE A 117 14.96 -3.94 3.76
C ILE A 117 15.93 -3.68 2.60
N GLU A 118 15.50 -3.99 1.38
CA GLU A 118 16.33 -3.94 0.17
C GLU A 118 16.67 -2.49 -0.23
N GLU A 119 15.72 -1.55 -0.11
CA GLU A 119 15.91 -0.12 -0.38
C GLU A 119 15.73 0.72 0.89
N PHE A 120 16.31 0.25 2.00
CA PHE A 120 16.12 0.80 3.34
C PHE A 120 16.20 2.33 3.39
N TRP A 121 17.27 2.93 2.87
CA TRP A 121 17.47 4.38 2.96
C TRP A 121 16.41 5.16 2.18
N LEU A 122 16.08 4.73 0.98
CA LEU A 122 15.13 5.43 0.11
C LEU A 122 13.71 5.35 0.67
N VAL A 123 13.27 4.14 1.02
CA VAL A 123 11.92 3.87 1.52
C VAL A 123 11.66 4.60 2.84
N ASN A 124 12.61 4.52 3.78
CA ASN A 124 12.45 5.18 5.07
C ASN A 124 12.49 6.70 4.96
N SER A 125 13.38 7.25 4.12
CA SER A 125 13.46 8.69 3.91
C SER A 125 12.15 9.22 3.31
N LEU A 126 11.60 8.51 2.33
CA LEU A 126 10.33 8.90 1.72
C LEU A 126 9.13 8.75 2.67
N ALA A 127 9.10 7.71 3.51
CA ALA A 127 8.09 7.62 4.59
C ALA A 127 8.16 8.84 5.52
N VAL A 128 9.36 9.21 5.98
CA VAL A 128 9.58 10.38 6.85
C VAL A 128 9.14 11.67 6.16
N ILE A 129 9.51 11.86 4.89
CA ILE A 129 9.09 13.05 4.11
C ILE A 129 7.57 13.10 4.02
N GLY A 130 6.89 11.97 3.76
CA GLY A 130 5.43 11.89 3.74
C GLY A 130 4.79 12.34 5.05
N ILE A 131 5.32 11.87 6.18
CA ILE A 131 4.86 12.26 7.53
C ILE A 131 5.06 13.77 7.76
N VAL A 132 6.25 14.30 7.43
CA VAL A 132 6.57 15.72 7.62
C VAL A 132 5.66 16.61 6.77
N LEU A 133 5.43 16.26 5.51
CA LEU A 133 4.55 17.04 4.64
C LEU A 133 3.09 17.00 5.12
N ALA A 134 2.61 15.83 5.56
CA ALA A 134 1.28 15.69 6.14
C ALA A 134 1.15 16.46 7.46
N TYR A 135 2.22 16.55 8.25
CA TYR A 135 2.27 17.39 9.44
C TYR A 135 2.06 18.87 9.12
N PHE A 136 2.53 19.40 7.99
CA PHE A 136 2.28 20.80 7.64
C PHE A 136 0.96 21.02 6.91
N LYS A 137 0.62 20.17 5.95
CA LYS A 137 -0.54 20.35 5.06
C LYS A 137 -1.29 19.02 4.86
N PRO A 138 -2.12 18.59 5.82
CA PRO A 138 -2.79 17.29 5.75
C PRO A 138 -3.97 17.30 4.75
N PHE A 139 -4.07 16.24 3.95
CA PHE A 139 -5.23 15.92 3.12
C PHE A 139 -5.19 14.43 2.72
N THR A 140 -6.34 13.81 2.45
CA THR A 140 -6.40 12.34 2.31
C THR A 140 -6.84 11.85 0.94
N LYS A 141 -7.80 12.50 0.27
CA LYS A 141 -8.45 11.93 -0.93
C LYS A 141 -7.48 11.61 -2.08
N ILE A 142 -6.70 12.60 -2.53
CA ILE A 142 -5.76 12.40 -3.65
C ILE A 142 -4.60 11.45 -3.27
N PRO A 143 -3.94 11.62 -2.12
CA PRO A 143 -2.86 10.72 -1.70
C PRO A 143 -3.34 9.28 -1.49
N HIS A 144 -4.53 9.08 -0.93
CA HIS A 144 -5.14 7.75 -0.78
C HIS A 144 -5.40 7.09 -2.13
N SER A 145 -6.03 7.81 -3.08
CA SER A 145 -6.25 7.29 -4.42
C SER A 145 -4.93 6.90 -5.10
N GLY A 146 -3.93 7.78 -5.03
CA GLY A 146 -2.60 7.49 -5.57
C GLY A 146 -1.94 6.27 -4.92
N HIS A 147 -2.03 6.15 -3.59
CA HIS A 147 -1.51 5.01 -2.84
C HIS A 147 -2.12 3.70 -3.35
N VAL A 148 -3.44 3.59 -3.46
CA VAL A 148 -4.13 2.37 -3.95
C VAL A 148 -3.66 1.95 -5.35
N PHE A 149 -3.60 2.89 -6.30
CA PHE A 149 -3.17 2.56 -7.67
C PHE A 149 -1.68 2.20 -7.75
N LEU A 150 -0.81 2.91 -7.04
CA LEU A 150 0.62 2.61 -7.04
C LEU A 150 0.93 1.31 -6.29
N SER A 151 0.22 1.00 -5.18
CA SER A 151 0.33 -0.30 -4.51
C SER A 151 -0.15 -1.44 -5.39
N THR A 152 -1.22 -1.23 -6.17
CA THR A 152 -1.67 -2.24 -7.15
C THR A 152 -0.60 -2.47 -8.22
N ALA A 153 -0.01 -1.40 -8.75
CA ALA A 153 1.06 -1.51 -9.74
C ALA A 153 2.31 -2.17 -9.15
N ALA A 154 2.75 -1.79 -7.94
CA ALA A 154 3.88 -2.42 -7.26
C ALA A 154 3.64 -3.92 -7.05
N SER A 155 2.49 -4.30 -6.47
CA SER A 155 2.09 -5.71 -6.29
C SER A 155 2.06 -6.49 -7.61
N LEU A 156 1.63 -5.85 -8.69
CA LEU A 156 1.63 -6.45 -10.02
C LEU A 156 3.06 -6.70 -10.54
N PHE A 157 3.93 -5.69 -10.50
CA PHE A 157 5.31 -5.85 -10.99
C PHE A 157 6.10 -6.85 -10.14
N HIS A 158 5.76 -6.97 -8.86
CA HIS A 158 6.20 -8.06 -8.00
C HIS A 158 5.82 -9.44 -8.58
N ILE A 159 4.53 -9.66 -8.86
CA ILE A 159 4.06 -10.89 -9.52
C ILE A 159 4.72 -11.11 -10.89
N ILE A 160 4.89 -10.04 -11.71
CA ILE A 160 5.53 -10.15 -13.03
C ILE A 160 6.98 -10.62 -12.93
N MET A 161 7.74 -10.20 -11.89
CA MET A 161 9.09 -10.72 -11.66
C MET A 161 9.09 -12.25 -11.50
N ALA A 162 8.04 -12.80 -10.88
CA ALA A 162 7.90 -14.24 -10.68
C ALA A 162 7.35 -15.00 -11.89
N LEU A 163 6.77 -14.32 -12.88
CA LEU A 163 6.27 -14.96 -14.10
C LEU A 163 7.42 -15.57 -14.91
N GLY A 164 7.16 -16.72 -15.53
CA GLY A 164 8.08 -17.37 -16.45
C GLY A 164 7.39 -18.14 -17.57
N SER A 165 6.08 -17.93 -17.75
CA SER A 165 5.23 -18.72 -18.63
C SER A 165 4.11 -17.88 -19.24
N VAL A 166 3.45 -18.43 -20.25
CA VAL A 166 2.27 -17.83 -20.88
C VAL A 166 1.11 -17.88 -19.88
N LEU A 167 0.47 -16.72 -19.66
CA LEU A 167 -0.65 -16.59 -18.75
C LEU A 167 -1.91 -17.26 -19.30
N SER A 168 -2.55 -18.11 -18.48
CA SER A 168 -3.89 -18.62 -18.76
C SER A 168 -4.97 -17.63 -18.32
N ILE A 169 -6.18 -17.74 -18.87
CA ILE A 169 -7.34 -16.92 -18.46
C ILE A 169 -7.62 -17.06 -16.96
N LEU A 170 -7.41 -18.26 -16.39
CA LEU A 170 -7.56 -18.49 -14.96
C LEU A 170 -6.57 -17.67 -14.14
N MET A 171 -5.30 -17.60 -14.56
CA MET A 171 -4.27 -16.80 -13.89
C MET A 171 -4.62 -15.31 -13.89
N TYR A 172 -5.21 -14.77 -14.96
CA TYR A 172 -5.67 -13.38 -14.96
C TYR A 172 -6.73 -13.13 -13.87
N PHE A 173 -7.67 -14.07 -13.69
CA PHE A 173 -8.68 -13.96 -12.65
C PHE A 173 -8.08 -14.11 -11.25
N GLU A 174 -7.14 -15.02 -11.06
CA GLU A 174 -6.46 -15.21 -9.77
C GLU A 174 -5.62 -13.99 -9.41
N ILE A 175 -4.83 -13.46 -10.36
CA ILE A 175 -4.05 -12.23 -10.17
C ILE A 175 -4.97 -11.05 -9.85
N PHE A 176 -6.13 -10.95 -10.51
CA PHE A 176 -7.12 -9.92 -10.16
C PHE A 176 -7.55 -10.01 -8.70
N LEU A 177 -7.88 -11.21 -8.22
CA LEU A 177 -8.27 -11.42 -6.82
C LEU A 177 -7.12 -11.13 -5.86
N PHE A 178 -5.89 -11.54 -6.20
CA PHE A 178 -4.71 -11.23 -5.40
C PHE A 178 -4.48 -9.73 -5.30
N LEU A 179 -4.45 -9.01 -6.41
CA LEU A 179 -4.28 -7.55 -6.42
C LEU A 179 -5.39 -6.84 -5.63
N PHE A 180 -6.64 -7.28 -5.79
CA PHE A 180 -7.77 -6.74 -5.05
C PHE A 180 -7.59 -6.93 -3.54
N ILE A 181 -7.29 -8.15 -3.07
CA ILE A 181 -7.09 -8.46 -1.65
C ILE A 181 -5.84 -7.77 -1.09
N ALA A 182 -4.76 -7.78 -1.86
CA ALA A 182 -3.45 -7.20 -1.54
C ALA A 182 -3.52 -5.70 -1.30
N VAL A 183 -4.50 -5.00 -1.86
CA VAL A 183 -4.65 -3.56 -1.63
C VAL A 183 -5.84 -3.26 -0.72
N TRP A 184 -6.95 -3.96 -0.89
CA TRP A 184 -8.20 -3.64 -0.18
C TRP A 184 -8.06 -3.84 1.33
N ILE A 185 -7.48 -4.96 1.76
CA ILE A 185 -7.36 -5.25 3.20
C ILE A 185 -6.26 -4.40 3.83
N PRO A 186 -4.99 -4.51 3.40
CA PRO A 186 -3.90 -3.79 4.06
C PRO A 186 -4.00 -2.28 3.83
N CYS A 187 -4.01 -1.77 2.58
CA CYS A 187 -3.89 -0.33 2.34
C CYS A 187 -5.07 0.48 2.94
N CYS A 188 -6.31 0.00 2.85
CA CYS A 188 -7.44 0.68 3.50
C CYS A 188 -7.36 0.59 5.03
N THR A 189 -6.84 -0.52 5.58
CA THR A 189 -6.62 -0.63 7.02
C THR A 189 -5.54 0.36 7.48
N SER A 190 -4.44 0.51 6.73
CA SER A 190 -3.38 1.48 7.02
C SER A 190 -3.88 2.91 7.00
N ASP A 191 -4.49 3.31 5.88
CA ASP A 191 -4.75 4.71 5.61
C ASP A 191 -5.91 5.27 6.44
N ILE A 192 -6.81 4.39 6.90
CA ILE A 192 -8.10 4.77 7.51
C ILE A 192 -8.22 4.19 8.91
N VAL A 193 -8.25 2.86 9.04
CA VAL A 193 -8.58 2.20 10.31
C VAL A 193 -7.50 2.44 11.36
N PHE A 194 -6.25 2.17 11.01
CA PHE A 194 -5.11 2.25 11.92
C PHE A 194 -4.92 3.64 12.54
N PRO A 195 -4.95 4.77 11.81
CA PRO A 195 -4.82 6.08 12.43
C PRO A 195 -6.04 6.42 13.31
N LEU A 196 -7.24 5.99 12.93
CA LEU A 196 -8.47 6.33 13.64
C LEU A 196 -8.61 5.59 14.99
N ILE A 197 -8.02 4.40 15.16
CA ILE A 197 -8.03 3.72 16.48
C ILE A 197 -7.25 4.49 17.55
N PHE A 198 -6.37 5.42 17.17
CA PHE A 198 -5.63 6.27 18.10
C PHE A 198 -6.29 7.64 18.32
N VAL A 199 -7.47 7.88 17.72
CA VAL A 199 -8.28 9.07 17.96
C VAL A 199 -9.25 8.74 19.11
N SER A 200 -9.10 9.43 20.24
CA SER A 200 -9.93 9.23 21.44
C SER A 200 -11.37 9.70 21.21
N GLU A 201 -12.37 8.96 21.70
CA GLU A 201 -13.79 9.36 21.67
C GLU A 201 -14.11 10.59 22.54
N LYS A 202 -13.24 10.90 23.52
CA LYS A 202 -13.40 12.05 24.44
C LYS A 202 -12.67 13.32 23.98
N ASP A 203 -12.10 13.30 22.77
CA ASP A 203 -11.53 14.48 22.12
C ASP A 203 -12.56 15.18 21.22
#